data_AF-J3NWX0-F1
#
_entry.id   AF-J3NWX0-F1
#
_cell.length_a   1.000
_cell.length_b   1.000
_cell.length_c   1.000
_cell.angle_alpha   90.00
_cell.angle_beta   90.00
_cell.angle_gamma   90.00
#
_symmetry.space_group_name_H-M   'P 1'
#
loop_
_entity.id
_entity.type
_entity.pdbx_description
1 polymer ?
#
loop_
_entity_poly.entity_id
_entity_poly.type
_entity_poly.pdbx_seq_one_letter_code
_entity_poly.pdbx_strand_id
1 'polypeptide(L)'
;MALQILSDLHLEAPKGYDIFDIVPRAPYLALLGDIGTVGPHRAELLAFLTAQLRQFRAVLFVPGNHEAYHATWPDALAALRDFERLVRADASLGDFVLLDRAVFRPRGDDGGRGGSGGGGGPPGPVVVLGCSLFSAVPAESADAVGHGLNDFYQTGSGWDVAAHNAAHDRDL
;
A
#
# COMPACT_ATOMS: atom_id res chain seq x y z
N MET A 1 -9.07 -17.49 0.59
CA MET A 1 -8.63 -16.08 0.57
C MET A 1 -9.70 -15.21 -0.06
N ALA A 2 -10.12 -14.15 0.63
CA ALA A 2 -10.90 -13.06 0.06
C ALA A 2 -10.23 -11.73 0.45
N LEU A 3 -10.23 -10.75 -0.47
CA LEU A 3 -9.67 -9.42 -0.29
C LEU A 3 -10.78 -8.38 -0.36
N GLN A 4 -10.76 -7.42 0.56
CA GLN A 4 -11.47 -6.15 0.45
C GLN A 4 -10.46 -5.12 -0.05
N ILE A 5 -10.76 -4.44 -1.15
CA ILE A 5 -9.83 -3.54 -1.84
C ILE A 5 -10.36 -2.11 -1.74
N LEU A 6 -9.50 -1.20 -1.30
CA LEU A 6 -9.72 0.25 -1.30
C LEU A 6 -8.44 0.95 -1.78
N SER A 7 -8.59 2.14 -2.33
CA SER A 7 -7.51 2.98 -2.88
C SER A 7 -8.01 4.43 -2.93
N ASP A 8 -7.09 5.38 -3.06
CA ASP A 8 -7.39 6.79 -3.36
C ASP A 8 -8.38 7.41 -2.36
N LEU A 9 -8.19 7.10 -1.07
CA LEU A 9 -9.05 7.62 0.00
C LEU A 9 -8.74 9.08 0.33
N HIS A 10 -7.50 9.53 0.10
CA HIS A 10 -7.03 10.89 0.35
C HIS A 10 -7.45 11.45 1.72
N LEU A 11 -7.22 10.67 2.79
CA LEU A 11 -7.65 11.02 4.15
C LEU A 11 -6.92 12.24 4.71
N GLU A 12 -5.93 12.79 4.01
CA GLU A 12 -5.27 14.05 4.31
C GLU A 12 -6.07 15.31 3.94
N ALA A 13 -7.00 15.24 2.99
CA ALA A 13 -7.62 16.42 2.38
C ALA A 13 -9.07 16.20 1.90
N PRO A 14 -10.10 16.57 2.70
CA PRO A 14 -10.01 17.02 4.08
C PRO A 14 -9.58 15.89 5.03
N LYS A 15 -9.08 16.26 6.21
CA LYS A 15 -8.60 15.28 7.19
C LYS A 15 -9.74 14.33 7.62
N GLY A 16 -9.58 13.04 7.32
CA GLY A 16 -10.62 12.02 7.50
C GLY A 16 -10.19 10.77 8.27
N TYR A 17 -8.95 10.70 8.77
CA TYR A 17 -8.37 9.51 9.40
C TYR A 17 -9.15 8.94 10.60
N ASP A 18 -9.89 9.78 11.33
CA ASP A 18 -10.63 9.42 12.53
C ASP A 18 -12.14 9.23 12.31
N ILE A 19 -12.65 9.62 11.13
CA ILE A 19 -14.07 9.56 10.78
C ILE A 19 -14.39 8.56 9.67
N PHE A 20 -13.39 8.17 8.87
CA PHE A 20 -13.59 7.20 7.80
C PHE A 20 -13.57 5.77 8.36
N ASP A 21 -14.71 5.09 8.29
CA ASP A 21 -14.86 3.73 8.78
C ASP A 21 -14.86 2.71 7.64
N ILE A 22 -14.07 1.65 7.78
CA ILE A 22 -14.04 0.53 6.85
C ILE A 22 -14.77 -0.64 7.50
N VAL A 23 -15.99 -0.92 7.06
CA VAL A 23 -16.71 -2.11 7.53
C VAL A 23 -16.06 -3.37 6.93
N PRO A 24 -15.58 -4.33 7.74
CA PRO A 24 -14.96 -5.54 7.22
C PRO A 24 -15.92 -6.41 6.41
N ARG A 25 -15.51 -6.74 5.18
CA ARG A 25 -16.21 -7.65 4.25
C ARG A 25 -15.36 -8.87 3.86
N ALA A 26 -14.10 -8.90 4.27
CA ALA A 26 -13.13 -9.94 3.98
C ALA A 26 -12.09 -10.03 5.11
N PRO A 27 -11.36 -11.14 5.27
CA PRO A 27 -10.32 -11.27 6.28
C PRO A 27 -9.06 -10.43 5.99
N TYR A 28 -8.82 -10.06 4.73
CA TYR A 28 -7.67 -9.29 4.29
C TYR A 28 -8.14 -7.97 3.68
N LEU A 29 -7.51 -6.87 4.07
CA LEU A 29 -7.71 -5.54 3.49
C LEU A 29 -6.51 -5.22 2.59
N ALA A 30 -6.77 -4.71 1.39
CA ALA A 30 -5.76 -4.16 0.50
C ALA A 30 -6.03 -2.66 0.33
N LEU A 31 -5.04 -1.86 0.69
CA LEU A 31 -5.00 -0.41 0.56
C LEU A 31 -3.95 -0.09 -0.52
N LEU A 32 -4.41 0.28 -1.72
CA LEU A 32 -3.61 0.18 -2.95
C LEU A 32 -3.13 1.53 -3.53
N GLY A 33 -2.84 2.48 -2.66
CA GLY A 33 -2.30 3.79 -3.02
C GLY A 33 -3.17 4.93 -2.51
N ASP A 34 -2.54 6.08 -2.27
CA ASP A 34 -3.19 7.36 -1.99
C ASP A 34 -4.24 7.30 -0.87
N ILE A 35 -3.83 6.70 0.25
CA ILE A 35 -4.64 6.60 1.45
C ILE A 35 -4.45 7.84 2.32
N GLY A 36 -3.21 8.32 2.41
CA GLY A 36 -2.82 9.41 3.28
C GLY A 36 -1.40 9.90 3.04
N THR A 37 -0.95 10.85 3.85
CA THR A 37 0.40 11.43 3.72
C THR A 37 1.28 11.09 4.92
N VAL A 38 2.49 10.58 4.67
CA VAL A 38 3.46 10.30 5.74
C VAL A 38 4.08 11.59 6.28
N GLY A 39 4.28 12.61 5.45
CA GLY A 39 4.93 13.85 5.86
C GLY A 39 4.20 14.58 7.00
N PRO A 40 3.11 15.31 6.70
CA PRO A 40 2.42 16.13 7.70
C PRO A 40 1.50 15.34 8.63
N HIS A 41 1.04 14.14 8.22
CA HIS A 41 -0.02 13.40 8.91
C HIS A 41 0.40 11.99 9.34
N ARG A 42 1.70 11.79 9.60
CA ARG A 42 2.26 10.48 9.97
C ARG A 42 1.48 9.81 11.10
N ALA A 43 1.24 10.53 12.20
CA ALA A 43 0.65 9.93 13.39
C ALA A 43 -0.78 9.47 13.12
N GLU A 44 -1.53 10.25 12.35
CA GLU A 44 -2.92 10.01 12.00
C GLU A 44 -3.05 8.87 10.98
N LEU A 45 -2.19 8.83 9.96
CA LEU A 45 -2.11 7.71 9.02
C LEU A 45 -1.80 6.40 9.75
N LEU A 46 -0.79 6.40 10.63
CA LEU A 46 -0.43 5.18 11.38
C LEU A 46 -1.53 4.78 12.37
N ALA A 47 -2.23 5.73 12.98
CA ALA A 47 -3.37 5.45 13.83
C ALA A 47 -4.54 4.83 13.04
N PHE A 48 -4.83 5.35 11.85
CA PHE A 48 -5.82 4.79 10.93
C PHE A 48 -5.48 3.35 10.52
N LEU A 49 -4.23 3.10 10.10
CA LEU A 49 -3.76 1.76 9.75
C LEU A 49 -3.84 0.80 10.93
N THR A 50 -3.48 1.26 12.14
CA THR A 50 -3.61 0.48 13.38
C THR A 50 -5.07 0.11 13.67
N ALA A 51 -6.02 1.02 13.43
CA ALA A 51 -7.44 0.73 13.58
C ALA A 51 -7.90 -0.38 12.63
N GLN A 52 -7.35 -0.46 11.41
CA GLN A 52 -7.66 -1.54 10.47
C GLN A 52 -7.02 -2.87 10.88
N LEU A 53 -5.80 -2.83 11.41
CA LEU A 53 -5.10 -4.03 11.89
C LEU A 53 -5.78 -4.71 13.07
N ARG A 54 -6.68 -4.02 13.79
CA ARG A 54 -7.50 -4.61 14.85
C ARG A 54 -8.69 -5.45 14.34
N GLN A 55 -9.04 -5.30 13.06
CA GLN A 55 -10.25 -5.86 12.47
C GLN A 55 -9.98 -6.77 11.25
N PHE A 56 -8.80 -6.64 10.62
CA PHE A 56 -8.35 -7.51 9.54
C PHE A 56 -7.20 -8.41 9.98
N ARG A 57 -7.11 -9.62 9.39
CA ARG A 57 -5.99 -10.54 9.63
C ARG A 57 -4.68 -9.99 9.05
N ALA A 58 -4.76 -9.30 7.91
CA ALA A 58 -3.66 -8.51 7.39
C ALA A 58 -4.17 -7.29 6.63
N VAL A 59 -3.38 -6.22 6.66
CA VAL A 59 -3.53 -5.03 5.82
C VAL A 59 -2.35 -5.00 4.85
N LEU A 60 -2.65 -5.22 3.57
CA LEU A 60 -1.69 -5.12 2.47
C LEU A 60 -1.68 -3.67 1.99
N PHE A 61 -0.51 -3.03 2.01
CA PHE A 61 -0.40 -1.59 1.76
C PHE A 61 0.58 -1.31 0.62
N VAL A 62 0.09 -0.74 -0.47
CA VAL A 62 0.92 -0.18 -1.54
C VAL A 62 0.95 1.34 -1.36
N PRO A 63 2.12 1.97 -1.18
CA PRO A 63 2.20 3.42 -1.14
C PRO A 63 2.02 3.99 -2.55
N GLY A 64 1.11 4.95 -2.70
CA GLY A 64 1.00 5.85 -3.83
C GLY A 64 1.91 7.06 -3.68
N ASN A 65 1.76 8.03 -4.58
CA ASN A 65 2.53 9.28 -4.55
C ASN A 65 2.17 10.14 -3.34
N HIS A 66 0.90 10.15 -2.91
CA HIS A 66 0.48 10.95 -1.77
C HIS A 66 1.13 10.51 -0.46
N GLU A 67 1.45 9.23 -0.28
CA GLU A 67 2.19 8.79 0.90
C GLU A 67 3.54 9.51 1.05
N ALA A 68 4.18 9.90 -0.05
CA ALA A 68 5.44 10.63 -0.05
C ALA A 68 5.29 12.16 -0.17
N TYR A 69 4.07 12.70 -0.30
CA TYR A 69 3.92 14.16 -0.34
C TYR A 69 4.43 14.81 0.95
N HIS A 70 5.21 15.88 0.75
CA HIS A 70 5.95 16.63 1.76
C HIS A 70 6.98 15.81 2.57
N ALA A 71 7.40 14.66 2.04
CA ALA A 71 8.51 13.84 2.53
C ALA A 71 9.35 13.36 1.34
N THR A 72 10.57 12.88 1.54
CA THR A 72 11.26 12.19 0.44
C THR A 72 10.66 10.79 0.26
N TRP A 73 10.68 10.23 -0.96
CA TRP A 73 10.23 8.85 -1.19
C TRP A 73 10.93 7.83 -0.28
N PRO A 74 12.27 7.88 -0.08
CA PRO A 74 12.95 7.03 0.89
C PRO A 74 12.47 7.20 2.33
N ASP A 75 12.22 8.44 2.78
CA ASP A 75 11.75 8.70 4.16
C ASP A 75 10.33 8.16 4.38
N ALA A 76 9.45 8.32 3.40
CA ALA A 76 8.10 7.77 3.43
C ALA A 76 8.14 6.24 3.56
N LEU A 77 8.94 5.56 2.72
CA LEU A 77 9.14 4.12 2.82
C LEU A 77 9.78 3.69 4.15
N ALA A 78 10.77 4.43 4.64
CA ALA A 78 11.41 4.13 5.93
C ALA A 78 10.40 4.18 7.08
N ALA A 79 9.55 5.20 7.10
CA ALA A 79 8.49 5.33 8.10
C ALA A 79 7.48 4.17 8.06
N LEU A 80 7.07 3.72 6.87
CA LEU A 80 6.16 2.59 6.69
C LEU A 80 6.81 1.26 7.06
N ARG A 81 8.10 1.06 6.75
CA ARG A 81 8.88 -0.12 7.18
C ARG A 81 9.07 -0.17 8.70
N ASP A 82 9.30 0.99 9.31
CA ASP A 82 9.36 1.08 10.77
C ASP A 82 8.02 0.72 11.41
N PHE A 83 6.91 1.18 10.81
CA PHE A 83 5.57 0.79 11.25
C PHE A 83 5.34 -0.72 11.10
N GLU A 84 5.71 -1.31 9.96
CA GLU A 84 5.64 -2.76 9.74
C GLU A 84 6.38 -3.56 10.83
N ARG A 85 7.58 -3.10 11.21
CA ARG A 85 8.38 -3.72 12.29
C ARG A 85 7.72 -3.57 13.66
N LEU A 86 7.11 -2.42 13.95
CA LEU A 86 6.40 -2.18 15.20
C LEU A 86 5.15 -3.06 15.32
N VAL A 87 4.35 -3.14 14.25
CA VAL A 87 3.16 -4.00 14.20
C VAL A 87 3.52 -5.47 14.38
N ARG A 88 4.60 -5.94 13.74
CA ARG A 88 5.08 -7.32 13.89
C ARG A 88 5.44 -7.71 15.33
N ALA A 89 5.82 -6.74 16.16
CA ALA A 89 6.13 -6.95 17.57
C ALA A 89 4.88 -6.99 18.47
N ASP A 90 3.71 -6.59 17.96
CA ASP A 90 2.45 -6.55 18.69
C ASP A 90 1.52 -7.70 18.24
N ALA A 91 1.48 -8.77 19.04
CA ALA A 91 0.66 -9.96 18.76
C ALA A 91 -0.86 -9.71 18.85
N SER A 92 -1.31 -8.52 19.30
CA SER A 92 -2.73 -8.17 19.35
C SER A 92 -3.28 -7.62 18.02
N LEU A 93 -2.39 -7.36 17.05
CA LEU A 93 -2.72 -6.82 15.74
C LEU A 93 -2.62 -7.90 14.64
N GLY A 94 -3.33 -7.67 13.54
CA GLY A 94 -3.09 -8.37 12.27
C GLY A 94 -1.72 -8.00 11.66
N ASP A 95 -1.37 -8.67 10.57
CA ASP A 95 -0.12 -8.41 9.86
C ASP A 95 -0.24 -7.12 9.01
N PHE A 96 0.61 -6.11 9.24
CA PHE A 96 0.82 -5.05 8.25
C PHE A 96 1.86 -5.54 7.24
N VAL A 97 1.57 -5.38 5.95
CA VAL A 97 2.49 -5.82 4.89
C VAL A 97 2.70 -4.67 3.91
N LEU A 98 3.90 -4.10 3.94
CA LEU A 98 4.28 -3.08 2.97
C LEU A 98 4.64 -3.76 1.64
N LEU A 99 3.80 -3.56 0.63
CA LEU A 99 3.97 -4.08 -0.71
C LEU A 99 4.86 -3.15 -1.56
N ASP A 100 6.14 -3.03 -1.17
CA ASP A 100 7.21 -2.35 -1.92
C ASP A 100 8.21 -3.38 -2.47
N ARG A 101 7.90 -3.94 -3.65
CA ARG A 101 8.60 -5.09 -4.25
C ARG A 101 8.63 -6.29 -3.29
N ALA A 102 7.50 -6.55 -2.65
CA ALA A 102 7.35 -7.55 -1.62
C ALA A 102 6.36 -8.65 -2.03
N VAL A 103 6.43 -9.76 -1.29
CA VAL A 103 5.59 -10.94 -1.49
C VAL A 103 4.80 -11.22 -0.23
N PHE A 104 3.47 -11.25 -0.35
CA PHE A 104 2.60 -11.74 0.69
C PHE A 104 2.08 -13.14 0.36
N ARG A 105 2.17 -14.04 1.34
CA ARG A 105 1.57 -15.36 1.27
C ARG A 105 0.49 -15.42 2.35
N PRO A 106 -0.79 -15.38 1.96
CA PRO A 106 -1.89 -15.53 2.91
C PRO A 106 -1.71 -16.85 3.65
N ARG A 107 -1.92 -16.82 4.97
CA ARG A 107 -2.02 -18.07 5.73
C ARG A 107 -3.19 -18.86 5.13
N GLY A 108 -2.97 -20.15 4.89
CA GLY A 108 -3.98 -21.01 4.28
C GLY A 108 -5.29 -20.87 5.04
N ASP A 109 -6.37 -20.48 4.35
CA ASP A 109 -7.70 -20.77 4.86
C ASP A 109 -7.84 -22.29 4.73
N ASP A 110 -7.62 -23.01 5.82
CA ASP A 110 -8.02 -24.40 6.03
C ASP A 110 -9.56 -24.57 6.10
N GLY A 111 -10.30 -23.56 5.65
CA GLY A 111 -11.75 -23.55 5.51
C GLY A 111 -12.20 -24.66 4.56
N GLY A 112 -12.40 -25.84 5.13
CA GLY A 112 -12.88 -27.03 4.46
C GLY A 112 -14.08 -26.73 3.58
N ARG A 113 -13.90 -26.95 2.29
CA ARG A 113 -14.99 -27.41 1.43
C ARG A 113 -14.51 -28.68 0.75
N GLY A 114 -14.73 -29.79 1.47
CA GLY A 114 -15.13 -31.02 0.82
C GLY A 114 -16.43 -30.75 0.06
N GLY A 115 -16.30 -30.42 -1.21
CA GLY A 115 -17.38 -30.37 -2.19
C GLY A 115 -17.05 -31.38 -3.26
N SER A 116 -17.55 -32.60 -3.11
CA SER A 116 -17.52 -33.62 -4.16
C SER A 116 -18.39 -33.17 -5.33
N GLY A 117 -17.77 -32.64 -6.39
CA GLY A 117 -18.47 -32.35 -7.64
C GLY A 117 -17.65 -31.54 -8.63
N GLY A 118 -16.98 -32.23 -9.57
CA GLY A 118 -16.52 -31.65 -10.83
C GLY A 118 -15.04 -31.21 -10.89
N GLY A 119 -14.17 -32.13 -11.31
CA GLY A 119 -13.12 -31.89 -12.33
C GLY A 119 -12.06 -30.78 -12.18
N GLY A 120 -11.93 -30.11 -11.04
CA GLY A 120 -10.86 -29.14 -10.78
C GLY A 120 -10.14 -29.48 -9.47
N GLY A 121 -8.84 -29.78 -9.54
CA GLY A 121 -8.03 -29.94 -8.32
C GLY A 121 -8.10 -28.68 -7.43
N PRO A 122 -7.72 -28.78 -6.15
CA PRO A 122 -7.75 -27.63 -5.27
C PRO A 122 -6.93 -26.48 -5.88
N PRO A 123 -7.42 -25.23 -5.82
CA PRO A 123 -6.64 -24.09 -6.28
C PRO A 123 -5.28 -24.07 -5.57
N GLY A 124 -4.21 -23.83 -6.33
CA GLY A 124 -2.86 -23.73 -5.79
C GLY A 124 -2.74 -22.60 -4.76
N PRO A 125 -1.61 -22.54 -4.02
CA PRO A 125 -1.40 -21.48 -3.03
C PRO A 125 -1.48 -20.11 -3.70
N VAL A 126 -2.32 -19.22 -3.15
CA VAL A 126 -2.40 -17.83 -3.61
C VAL A 126 -1.17 -17.07 -3.11
N VAL A 127 -0.56 -16.28 -3.98
CA VAL A 127 0.56 -15.40 -3.65
C VAL A 127 0.21 -14.00 -4.17
N VAL A 128 0.45 -12.98 -3.36
CA VAL A 128 0.30 -11.58 -3.75
C VAL A 128 1.69 -10.98 -3.90
N LEU A 129 1.98 -10.45 -5.08
CA LEU A 129 3.16 -9.63 -5.36
C LEU A 129 2.71 -8.18 -5.40
N GLY A 130 3.48 -7.25 -4.86
CA GLY A 130 3.12 -5.84 -4.95
C GLY A 130 4.31 -4.90 -4.89
N CYS A 131 4.16 -3.81 -5.63
CA CYS A 131 5.02 -2.62 -5.69
C CYS A 131 4.12 -1.42 -6.04
N SER A 132 4.63 -0.20 -5.87
CA SER A 132 3.94 1.02 -6.31
C SER A 132 3.71 1.04 -7.82
N LEU A 133 4.58 0.38 -8.59
CA LEU A 133 4.48 0.23 -10.05
C LEU A 133 4.41 1.59 -10.75
N PHE A 134 5.50 2.35 -10.64
CA PHE A 134 5.61 3.65 -11.29
C PHE A 134 5.43 3.55 -12.81
N SER A 135 4.91 4.61 -13.43
CA SER A 135 4.73 4.65 -14.88
C SER A 135 6.01 5.11 -15.58
N ALA A 136 6.29 4.56 -16.76
CA ALA A 136 7.38 5.07 -17.58
C ALA A 136 7.01 6.46 -18.12
N VAL A 137 7.90 7.44 -17.93
CA VAL A 137 7.83 8.74 -18.58
C VAL A 137 8.75 8.71 -19.80
N PRO A 138 8.20 8.73 -21.04
CA PRO A 138 9.03 8.75 -22.25
C PRO A 138 9.91 9.99 -22.32
N ALA A 139 11.09 9.87 -22.93
CA ALA A 139 12.06 10.96 -23.02
C ALA A 139 11.47 12.21 -23.70
N GLU A 140 10.63 12.03 -24.73
CA GLU A 140 9.94 13.09 -25.44
C GLU A 140 8.90 13.84 -24.60
N SER A 141 8.45 13.25 -23.49
CA SER A 141 7.44 13.82 -22.58
C SER A 141 8.04 14.29 -21.25
N ALA A 142 9.34 14.11 -21.02
CA ALA A 142 9.99 14.36 -19.74
C ALA A 142 9.78 15.80 -19.23
N ASP A 143 9.96 16.81 -20.08
CA ASP A 143 9.76 18.21 -19.69
C ASP A 143 8.29 18.52 -19.40
N ALA A 144 7.37 18.02 -20.23
CA ALA A 144 5.94 18.27 -20.06
C ALA A 144 5.41 17.63 -18.77
N VAL A 145 5.83 16.39 -18.49
CA VAL A 145 5.45 15.64 -17.29
C VAL A 145 6.12 16.21 -16.05
N GLY A 146 7.42 16.49 -16.11
CA GLY A 146 8.20 17.05 -15.01
C GLY A 146 7.67 18.40 -14.53
N HIS A 147 7.18 19.25 -15.44
CA HIS A 147 6.56 20.52 -15.09
C HIS A 147 5.05 20.43 -14.80
N GLY A 148 4.39 19.37 -15.28
CA GLY A 148 2.93 19.25 -15.26
C GLY A 148 2.38 18.51 -14.04
N LEU A 149 3.15 17.62 -13.43
CA LEU A 149 2.68 16.80 -12.30
C LEU A 149 3.15 17.33 -10.95
N ASN A 150 2.22 17.35 -9.99
CA ASN A 150 2.49 17.76 -8.62
C ASN A 150 3.53 16.86 -7.93
N ASP A 151 3.65 15.59 -8.34
CA ASP A 151 4.54 14.60 -7.74
C ASP A 151 5.99 15.09 -7.64
N PHE A 152 6.47 15.80 -8.67
CA PHE A 152 7.84 16.32 -8.75
C PHE A 152 8.06 17.61 -7.93
N TYR A 153 6.99 18.17 -7.38
CA TYR A 153 7.02 19.36 -6.52
C TYR A 153 6.68 19.06 -5.07
N GLN A 154 5.79 18.10 -4.84
CA GLN A 154 5.28 17.73 -3.53
C GLN A 154 6.12 16.63 -2.89
N THR A 155 6.68 15.72 -3.67
CA THR A 155 7.64 14.75 -3.15
C THR A 155 8.95 15.48 -2.90
N GLY A 156 9.52 15.27 -1.71
CA GLY A 156 10.72 15.93 -1.23
C GLY A 156 11.91 15.81 -2.19
N SER A 157 12.96 16.58 -1.88
CA SER A 157 14.14 16.72 -2.73
C SER A 157 14.66 15.40 -3.32
N GLY A 158 14.98 15.42 -4.62
CA GLY A 158 15.56 14.28 -5.33
C GLY A 158 14.55 13.38 -6.06
N TRP A 159 13.26 13.75 -6.07
CA TRP A 159 12.24 13.08 -6.86
C TRP A 159 11.95 13.84 -8.16
N ASP A 160 12.77 13.59 -9.19
CA ASP A 160 12.57 14.11 -10.54
C ASP A 160 12.12 12.99 -11.51
N VAL A 161 11.92 13.33 -12.79
CA VAL A 161 11.52 12.36 -13.82
C VAL A 161 12.52 11.21 -13.97
N ALA A 162 13.83 11.49 -13.81
CA ALA A 162 14.86 10.46 -13.90
C ALA A 162 14.78 9.49 -12.71
N ALA A 163 14.58 9.99 -11.49
CA ALA A 163 14.37 9.17 -10.31
C ALA A 163 13.07 8.35 -10.39
N HIS A 164 11.98 8.94 -10.91
CA HIS A 164 10.72 8.24 -11.17
C HIS A 164 10.91 7.09 -12.16
N ASN A 165 11.57 7.33 -13.29
CA ASN A 165 11.87 6.29 -14.28
C ASN A 165 12.82 5.21 -13.72
N ALA A 166 13.80 5.59 -12.91
CA ALA A 166 14.66 4.63 -12.22
C ALA A 166 13.87 3.76 -11.22
N ALA A 167 12.80 4.30 -10.62
CA ALA A 167 11.90 3.52 -9.77
C ALA A 167 11.02 2.58 -10.60
N HIS A 168 10.50 3.04 -11.74
CA HIS A 168 9.80 2.21 -12.73
C HIS A 168 10.66 1.01 -13.16
N ASP A 169 11.91 1.24 -13.56
CA ASP A 169 12.83 0.19 -14.01
C ASP A 169 13.11 -0.87 -12.93
N ARG A 170 13.01 -0.49 -11.65
CA ARG A 170 13.19 -1.41 -10.52
C ARG A 170 11.95 -2.24 -10.20
N ASP A 171 10.78 -1.83 -10.68
CA ASP A 171 9.51 -2.50 -10.42
C ASP A 171 9.20 -3.60 -11.48
N LEU A 172 9.90 -3.59 -12.62
CA LEU A 172 9.84 -4.60 -13.70
C LEU A 172 10.80 -5.77 -13.49
#